data_AF-A0A370GT23-F1
#
_entry.id   AF-A0A370GT23-F1
#
_cell.length_a   1.000
_cell.length_b   1.000
_cell.length_c   1.000
_cell.angle_alpha   90.00
_cell.angle_beta   90.00
_cell.angle_gamma   90.00
#
_symmetry.space_group_name_H-M   'P 1'
#
loop_
_entity.id
_entity.type
_entity.pdbx_description
1 polymer ?
#
loop_
_entity_poly.entity_id
_entity_poly.type
_entity_poly.pdbx_seq_one_letter_code
_entity_poly.pdbx_strand_id
1 'polypeptide(L)'
;MPIAPSLTATELIAGAPSTLTAHYGGPADLQPWLGMAGHLIAVGPLPEGPPAGTSAVTAPVWAHAHAMPPMLGPGAQAPDETVAAYGPDVAFTYTFPLPGRYLVWAQAERGYSVMTVPAVVDVKAEVPQ
;
A
#
# COMPACT_ATOMS: atom_id res chain seq x y z
N MET A 1 9.37 22.60 -2.06
CA MET A 1 10.06 21.31 -1.86
C MET A 1 9.05 20.22 -2.18
N PRO A 2 9.34 19.25 -3.06
CA PRO A 2 8.44 18.11 -3.23
C PRO A 2 8.35 17.34 -1.90
N ILE A 3 7.14 16.95 -1.52
CA ILE A 3 6.87 16.15 -0.32
C ILE A 3 7.41 14.74 -0.60
N ALA A 4 8.24 14.21 0.29
CA ALA A 4 8.78 12.87 0.12
C ALA A 4 7.65 11.83 0.19
N PRO A 5 7.73 10.73 -0.59
CA PRO A 5 6.74 9.68 -0.49
C PRO A 5 6.69 9.11 0.93
N SER A 6 5.49 8.86 1.45
CA SER A 6 5.28 8.42 2.83
C SER A 6 4.10 7.47 2.95
N LEU A 7 4.12 6.63 3.97
CA LEU A 7 3.02 5.74 4.31
C LEU A 7 2.52 6.06 5.73
N THR A 8 1.22 6.30 5.87
CA THR A 8 0.55 6.37 7.17
C THR A 8 -0.45 5.22 7.29
N ALA A 9 -0.86 4.90 8.50
CA ALA A 9 -1.88 3.88 8.72
C ALA A 9 -2.80 4.27 9.88
N THR A 10 -4.01 3.73 9.85
CA THR A 10 -4.84 3.61 11.06
C THR A 10 -4.12 2.74 12.08
N GLU A 11 -4.68 2.62 13.30
CA GLU A 11 -4.14 1.66 14.25
C GLU A 11 -4.12 0.25 13.65
N LEU A 12 -2.97 -0.43 13.79
CA LEU A 12 -2.73 -1.75 13.24
C LEU A 12 -2.89 -2.78 14.35
N ILE A 13 -4.04 -3.45 14.36
CA ILE A 13 -4.37 -4.51 15.31
C ILE A 13 -4.60 -5.79 14.50
N ALA A 14 -3.93 -6.88 14.91
CA ALA A 14 -4.10 -8.17 14.27
C ALA A 14 -5.57 -8.60 14.33
N GLY A 15 -6.12 -9.08 13.21
CA GLY A 15 -7.53 -9.46 13.07
C GLY A 15 -8.50 -8.31 12.77
N ALA A 16 -8.08 -7.04 12.94
CA ALA A 16 -8.92 -5.88 12.66
C ALA A 16 -8.61 -5.27 11.27
N PRO A 17 -9.63 -4.81 10.52
CA PRO A 17 -9.40 -4.05 9.30
C PRO A 17 -8.60 -2.77 9.58
N SER A 18 -7.52 -2.59 8.83
CA SER A 18 -6.67 -1.40 8.90
C SER A 18 -6.60 -0.72 7.53
N THR A 19 -6.44 0.60 7.50
CA THR A 19 -6.18 1.35 6.26
C THR A 19 -4.76 1.88 6.26
N LEU A 20 -3.99 1.55 5.21
CA LEU A 20 -2.69 2.14 4.95
C LEU A 20 -2.83 3.14 3.79
N THR A 21 -2.38 4.37 3.98
CA THR A 21 -2.44 5.43 2.96
C THR A 21 -1.03 5.80 2.53
N ALA A 22 -0.72 5.54 1.27
CA ALA A 22 0.54 5.92 0.65
C ALA A 22 0.37 7.27 -0.06
N HIS A 23 1.19 8.25 0.30
CA HIS A 23 1.33 9.52 -0.38
C HIS A 23 2.54 9.46 -1.30
N TYR A 24 2.35 9.74 -2.60
CA TYR A 24 3.42 9.67 -3.60
C TYR A 24 3.97 11.04 -4.02
N GLY A 25 3.41 12.13 -3.49
CA GLY A 25 3.74 13.49 -3.91
C GLY A 25 3.30 13.81 -5.33
N GLY A 26 3.63 15.02 -5.79
CA GLY A 26 3.34 15.45 -7.17
C GLY A 26 1.85 15.75 -7.46
N PRO A 27 1.52 16.03 -8.73
CA PRO A 27 0.15 16.28 -9.18
C PRO A 27 -0.76 15.04 -9.11
N ALA A 28 -2.05 15.25 -9.39
CA ALA A 28 -3.08 14.23 -9.49
C ALA A 28 -3.10 13.58 -10.89
N ASP A 29 -2.07 12.82 -11.19
CA ASP A 29 -1.77 12.16 -12.47
C ASP A 29 -1.32 10.70 -12.26
N LEU A 30 -1.68 10.08 -11.13
CA LEU A 30 -1.50 8.65 -10.99
C LEU A 30 -2.36 7.92 -12.03
N GLN A 31 -1.83 6.82 -12.54
CA GLN A 31 -2.43 5.97 -13.57
C GLN A 31 -2.84 4.62 -12.96
N PRO A 32 -3.92 3.99 -13.45
CA PRO A 32 -4.21 2.61 -13.12
C PRO A 32 -3.09 1.70 -13.62
N TRP A 33 -2.61 0.84 -12.74
CA TRP A 33 -1.68 -0.23 -13.08
C TRP A 33 -2.42 -1.55 -12.99
N LEU A 34 -2.44 -2.33 -14.06
CA LEU A 34 -3.20 -3.59 -14.14
C LEU A 34 -4.68 -3.46 -13.72
N GLY A 35 -5.29 -2.29 -13.98
CA GLY A 35 -6.69 -1.99 -13.66
C GLY A 35 -6.95 -1.48 -12.24
N MET A 36 -5.91 -1.31 -11.43
CA MET A 36 -6.01 -0.92 -10.01
C MET A 36 -5.30 0.40 -9.75
N ALA A 37 -5.75 1.17 -8.75
CA ALA A 37 -5.08 2.43 -8.37
C ALA A 37 -3.73 2.19 -7.69
N GLY A 38 -3.54 1.01 -7.10
CA GLY A 38 -2.26 0.59 -6.57
C GLY A 38 -2.25 -0.84 -6.07
N HIS A 39 -1.06 -1.30 -5.71
CA HIS A 39 -0.80 -2.62 -5.18
C HIS A 39 -0.01 -2.53 -3.87
N LEU A 40 -0.45 -3.26 -2.86
CA LEU A 40 0.25 -3.39 -1.58
C LEU A 40 0.78 -4.81 -1.46
N ILE A 41 2.05 -4.92 -1.08
CA ILE A 41 2.66 -6.18 -0.66
C ILE A 41 2.96 -6.06 0.83
N ALA A 42 2.59 -7.07 1.62
CA ALA A 42 2.92 -7.13 3.04
C ALA A 42 3.54 -8.50 3.38
N VAL A 43 4.71 -8.48 4.01
CA VAL A 43 5.46 -9.69 4.39
C VAL A 43 5.81 -9.64 5.88
N GLY A 44 5.41 -10.68 6.62
CA GLY A 44 5.67 -10.77 8.06
C GLY A 44 4.76 -11.76 8.81
N PRO A 45 4.69 -11.66 10.14
CA PRO A 45 5.65 -10.95 10.97
C PRO A 45 7.06 -11.53 10.78
N LEU A 46 8.08 -10.68 10.83
CA LEU A 46 9.47 -11.08 10.68
C LEU A 46 10.13 -11.30 12.06
N PRO A 47 11.02 -12.31 12.19
CA PRO A 47 11.85 -12.45 13.38
C PRO A 47 12.84 -11.29 13.51
N GLU A 48 13.18 -10.94 14.75
CA GLU A 48 14.26 -10.00 15.04
C GLU A 48 15.62 -10.62 14.72
N GLY A 49 16.55 -9.82 14.21
CA GLY A 49 17.96 -10.22 14.02
C GLY A 49 18.36 -10.46 12.55
N PRO A 50 17.87 -11.52 11.87
CA PRO A 50 18.31 -11.83 10.52
C PRO A 50 17.96 -10.72 9.51
N PRO A 51 18.73 -10.61 8.40
CA PRO A 51 18.43 -9.65 7.35
C PRO A 51 17.01 -9.83 6.79
N ALA A 52 16.36 -8.71 6.46
CA ALA A 52 15.00 -8.67 5.91
C ALA A 52 14.76 -9.68 4.78
N GLY A 53 15.70 -9.81 3.83
CA GLY A 53 15.58 -10.75 2.71
C GLY A 53 15.59 -12.22 3.14
N THR A 54 16.38 -12.59 4.15
CA THR A 54 16.39 -13.95 4.71
C THR A 54 15.12 -14.21 5.51
N SER A 55 14.72 -13.27 6.36
CA SER A 55 13.51 -13.35 7.18
C SER A 55 12.23 -13.45 6.36
N ALA A 56 12.18 -12.76 5.21
CA ALA A 56 11.02 -12.77 4.33
C ALA A 56 10.68 -14.18 3.82
N VAL A 57 11.67 -14.98 3.44
CA VAL A 57 11.48 -16.33 2.85
C VAL A 57 10.69 -17.26 3.76
N THR A 58 10.84 -17.10 5.07
CA THR A 58 10.17 -17.94 6.08
C THR A 58 9.01 -17.23 6.76
N ALA A 59 8.64 -16.01 6.32
CA ALA A 59 7.55 -15.27 6.91
C ALA A 59 6.21 -16.01 6.68
N PRO A 60 5.35 -16.12 7.72
CA PRO A 60 4.11 -16.88 7.61
C PRO A 60 3.03 -16.15 6.78
N VAL A 61 3.17 -14.83 6.57
CA VAL A 61 2.27 -14.04 5.74
C VAL A 61 3.04 -13.43 4.57
N TRP A 62 2.52 -13.72 3.37
CA TRP A 62 2.84 -13.04 2.11
C TRP A 62 1.52 -12.60 1.51
N ALA A 63 1.18 -11.33 1.70
CA ALA A 63 -0.09 -10.79 1.28
C ALA A 63 0.06 -9.81 0.12
N HIS A 64 -0.98 -9.79 -0.71
CA HIS A 64 -1.15 -8.86 -1.80
C HIS A 64 -2.56 -8.26 -1.72
N ALA A 65 -2.64 -6.95 -1.72
CA ALA A 65 -3.92 -6.21 -1.67
C ALA A 65 -3.93 -5.12 -2.73
N HIS A 66 -5.13 -4.76 -3.19
CA HIS A 66 -5.32 -3.77 -4.24
C HIS A 66 -6.08 -2.57 -3.68
N ALA A 67 -5.69 -1.38 -4.13
CA ALA A 67 -6.54 -0.20 -3.98
C ALA A 67 -7.40 -0.10 -5.25
N MET A 68 -8.72 -0.16 -5.06
CA MET A 68 -9.64 0.03 -6.17
C MET A 68 -9.64 1.51 -6.58
N PRO A 69 -9.54 1.82 -7.88
CA PRO A 69 -9.70 3.20 -8.33
C PRO A 69 -11.13 3.66 -8.04
N PRO A 70 -11.33 4.94 -7.69
CA PRO A 70 -12.68 5.50 -7.61
C PRO A 70 -13.38 5.31 -8.96
N MET A 71 -14.63 4.88 -8.91
CA MET A 71 -15.49 4.80 -10.07
C MET A 71 -15.75 6.21 -10.59
N LEU A 72 -15.11 6.55 -11.70
CA LEU A 72 -15.39 7.79 -12.41
C LEU A 72 -16.76 7.67 -13.08
N GLY A 73 -17.54 8.76 -13.05
CA GLY A 73 -18.81 8.83 -13.77
C GLY A 73 -18.62 8.71 -15.29
N PRO A 74 -19.65 8.29 -16.04
CA PRO A 74 -19.59 8.26 -17.50
C PRO A 74 -19.15 9.62 -18.06
N GLY A 75 -18.12 9.64 -18.91
CA GLY A 75 -17.59 10.87 -19.53
C GLY A 75 -16.75 11.77 -18.61
N ALA A 76 -16.46 11.36 -17.37
CA ALA A 76 -15.64 12.14 -16.45
C ALA A 76 -14.13 12.03 -16.73
N GLN A 77 -13.69 10.99 -17.45
CA GLN A 77 -12.31 10.87 -17.92
C GLN A 77 -12.18 11.55 -19.28
N ALA A 78 -11.28 12.53 -19.36
CA ALA A 78 -10.91 13.10 -20.66
C ALA A 78 -10.31 11.98 -21.54
N PRO A 79 -10.43 12.07 -22.87
CA PRO A 79 -9.77 11.15 -23.78
C PRO A 79 -8.26 11.44 -23.80
N ASP A 80 -7.59 11.10 -22.69
CA ASP A 80 -6.14 11.12 -22.55
C ASP A 80 -5.64 9.67 -22.72
N GLU A 81 -4.76 9.43 -23.70
CA GLU A 81 -4.17 8.10 -23.90
C GLU A 81 -3.28 7.68 -22.71
N THR A 82 -2.98 8.62 -21.81
CA THR A 82 -2.28 8.41 -20.55
C THR A 82 -3.14 7.80 -19.45
N VAL A 83 -4.46 7.91 -19.49
CA VAL A 83 -5.38 7.47 -18.42
C VAL A 83 -5.02 8.01 -17.02
N ALA A 84 -4.37 9.17 -16.96
CA ALA A 84 -3.83 9.76 -15.73
C ALA A 84 -4.89 10.65 -15.07
N ALA A 85 -5.53 10.15 -14.02
CA ALA A 85 -6.72 10.79 -13.46
C ALA A 85 -6.80 10.78 -11.93
N TYR A 86 -5.85 10.14 -11.25
CA TYR A 86 -5.97 9.85 -9.81
C TYR A 86 -5.04 10.71 -8.96
N GLY A 87 -5.52 11.09 -7.77
CA GLY A 87 -4.78 11.90 -6.79
C GLY A 87 -3.50 11.21 -6.29
N PRO A 88 -2.61 11.94 -5.60
CA PRO A 88 -1.31 11.42 -5.16
C PRO A 88 -1.40 10.45 -3.97
N ASP A 89 -2.60 10.22 -3.41
CA ASP A 89 -2.83 9.36 -2.27
C ASP A 89 -3.56 8.08 -2.69
N VAL A 90 -3.03 6.92 -2.27
CA VAL A 90 -3.63 5.61 -2.50
C VAL A 90 -3.85 4.93 -1.17
N ALA A 91 -5.11 4.57 -0.89
CA ALA A 91 -5.52 3.91 0.35
C ALA A 91 -5.77 2.42 0.14
N PHE A 92 -5.19 1.60 1.01
CA PHE A 92 -5.27 0.15 1.00
C PHE A 92 -5.93 -0.33 2.29
N THR A 93 -7.05 -1.05 2.18
CA THR A 93 -7.64 -1.73 3.33
C THR A 93 -7.09 -3.15 3.41
N TYR A 94 -6.48 -3.49 4.54
CA TYR A 94 -5.92 -4.81 4.79
C TYR A 94 -6.08 -5.22 6.26
N THR A 95 -6.39 -6.49 6.49
CA THR A 95 -6.45 -7.09 7.83
C THR A 95 -5.20 -7.94 8.03
N PHE A 96 -4.31 -7.51 8.93
CA PHE A 96 -3.13 -8.29 9.30
C PHE A 96 -3.57 -9.48 10.16
N PRO A 97 -3.28 -10.75 9.80
CA PRO A 97 -3.79 -11.90 10.53
C PRO A 97 -3.02 -12.19 11.82
N LEU A 98 -1.78 -11.70 11.95
CA LEU A 98 -0.89 -11.96 13.08
C LEU A 98 -0.26 -10.65 13.58
N PRO A 99 0.03 -10.53 14.88
CA PRO A 99 0.79 -9.41 15.40
C PRO A 99 2.28 -9.55 15.08
N GLY A 100 2.99 -8.43 15.10
CA GLY A 100 4.44 -8.35 14.92
C GLY A 100 4.85 -7.37 13.82
N ARG A 101 6.13 -7.42 13.46
CA ARG A 101 6.74 -6.47 12.53
C ARG A 101 6.63 -6.95 11.09
N TYR A 102 6.09 -6.11 10.21
CA TYR A 102 5.92 -6.37 8.79
C TYR A 102 6.77 -5.42 7.95
N LEU A 103 7.23 -5.91 6.79
CA LEU A 103 7.66 -5.05 5.69
C LEU A 103 6.48 -4.87 4.74
N VAL A 104 6.25 -3.63 4.34
CA VAL A 104 5.20 -3.29 3.39
C VAL A 104 5.75 -2.46 2.24
N TRP A 105 5.22 -2.70 1.04
CA TRP A 105 5.54 -1.95 -0.16
C TRP A 105 4.23 -1.53 -0.83
N ALA A 106 3.92 -0.25 -0.77
CA ALA A 106 2.80 0.34 -1.49
C ALA A 106 3.28 0.83 -2.86
N GLN A 107 2.58 0.42 -3.91
CA GLN A 107 2.94 0.70 -5.29
C GLN A 107 1.82 1.41 -6.03
N ALA A 108 2.19 2.36 -6.88
CA ALA A 108 1.31 3.06 -7.81
C ALA A 108 2.08 3.40 -9.09
N GLU A 109 1.36 3.66 -10.18
CA GLU A 109 1.96 4.01 -11.46
C GLU A 109 1.82 5.50 -11.77
N ARG A 110 2.91 6.08 -12.30
CA ARG A 110 2.96 7.44 -12.81
C ARG A 110 3.92 7.51 -13.99
N GLY A 111 3.49 8.08 -15.11
CA GLY A 111 4.31 8.18 -16.31
C GLY A 111 4.86 6.82 -16.75
N TYR A 112 4.02 5.77 -16.71
CA TYR A 112 4.39 4.40 -17.05
C TYR A 112 5.54 3.80 -16.21
N SER A 113 5.75 4.35 -15.01
CA SER A 113 6.75 3.87 -14.06
C SER A 113 6.09 3.51 -12.74
N VAL A 114 6.41 2.31 -12.22
CA VAL A 114 5.95 1.88 -10.90
C VAL A 114 6.79 2.56 -9.83
N MET A 115 6.13 3.38 -9.01
CA MET A 115 6.72 3.98 -7.82
C MET A 115 6.43 3.08 -6.62
N THR A 116 7.38 2.97 -5.69
CA THR A 116 7.22 2.14 -4.48
C THR A 116 7.53 2.95 -3.23
N VAL A 117 6.60 2.95 -2.27
CA VAL A 117 6.79 3.47 -0.92
C VAL A 117 7.02 2.28 0.03
N PRO A 118 8.28 1.99 0.41
CA PRO A 118 8.56 0.98 1.41
C PRO A 118 8.29 1.52 2.82
N ALA A 119 7.75 0.68 3.70
CA ALA A 119 7.68 0.98 5.12
C ALA A 119 7.85 -0.29 5.96
N VAL A 120 8.20 -0.07 7.23
CA VAL A 120 8.11 -1.08 8.28
C VAL A 120 6.92 -0.71 9.14
N VAL A 121 6.05 -1.67 9.44
CA VAL A 121 4.90 -1.44 10.32
C VAL A 121 4.88 -2.47 11.44
N ASP A 122 4.51 -2.05 12.64
CA ASP A 122 4.33 -2.91 13.80
C ASP A 122 2.83 -3.11 14.06
N VAL A 123 2.39 -4.36 13.99
CA VAL A 123 1.00 -4.77 14.22
C VAL A 123 0.86 -5.25 15.65
N LYS A 124 -0.06 -4.65 16.41
CA LYS A 124 -0.33 -5.02 17.81
C LYS A 124 -1.19 -6.27 17.88
N ALA A 125 -1.05 -7.05 18.95
CA ALA A 125 -2.01 -8.10 19.27
C ALA A 125 -3.35 -7.47 19.68
N GLU A 126 -4.45 -8.13 19.35
CA GLU A 126 -5.74 -7.80 19.92
C GLU A 126 -5.68 -8.02 21.44
N VAL A 127 -6.16 -7.04 22.21
CA VAL A 127 -6.30 -7.21 23.66
C VAL A 127 -7.62 -7.93 23.89
N PRO A 128 -7.63 -9.13 24.51
CA PRO A 128 -8.88 -9.81 24.85
C PRO A 128 -9.73 -8.91 25.74
N GLN A 129 -11.01 -8.75 25.38
CA GLN A 129 -11.99 -7.94 26.10
C GLN A 129 -12.44 -8.61 27.40
#